data_AF-A0A2T6BRT6-F1
#
_entry.id   AF-A0A2T6BRT6-F1
#
_cell.length_a   1.000
_cell.length_b   1.000
_cell.length_c   1.000
_cell.angle_alpha   90.00
_cell.angle_beta   90.00
_cell.angle_gamma   90.00
#
_symmetry.space_group_name_H-M   'P 1'
#
loop_
_entity.id
_entity.type
_entity.pdbx_description
1 polymer ?
#
loop_
_entity_poly.entity_id
_entity_poly.type
_entity_poly.pdbx_seq_one_letter_code
_entity_poly.pdbx_strand_id
1 'polypeptide(L)'
;MKKLGIILFIAAFVTSCTNFGEKKVFDGTEIYYKDGITEAEVDKLGESLVTSGFTNGELKSVQFVKEGDSYLFKMVINQENLNNESLENVFTYFPKELSQYMNLPVDLYLCDNYFNTLRVYKLKDAPKLIMANATEIRYTNKVMPDDAEKLKEFLIDYGFATHDVRKTVVLDRESMTYIFKMVINKYRINDDATIGMVTLFKSELSKKVFSNLPVKVHLCDDLMNTLKVI
;
A
#
# COMPACT_ATOMS: atom_id res chain seq x y z
N MET A 1 26.62 -70.25 -22.13
CA MET A 1 27.39 -69.01 -22.40
C MET A 1 26.44 -67.82 -22.33
N LYS A 2 26.94 -66.71 -21.77
CA LYS A 2 26.20 -65.63 -21.10
C LYS A 2 25.12 -64.96 -21.95
N LYS A 3 23.90 -64.81 -21.40
CA LYS A 3 22.85 -63.94 -21.95
C LYS A 3 23.14 -62.48 -21.58
N LEU A 4 23.01 -61.64 -22.60
CA LEU A 4 23.04 -60.19 -22.60
C LEU A 4 21.93 -59.63 -21.69
N GLY A 5 22.25 -58.63 -20.87
CA GLY A 5 21.28 -57.82 -20.13
C GLY A 5 21.71 -56.35 -20.20
N ILE A 6 21.27 -55.64 -21.24
CA ILE A 6 21.43 -54.19 -21.37
C ILE A 6 20.35 -53.55 -20.50
N ILE A 7 20.77 -52.92 -19.41
CA ILE A 7 19.89 -52.08 -18.57
C ILE A 7 19.85 -50.69 -19.22
N LEU A 8 18.69 -50.35 -19.79
CA LEU A 8 18.39 -49.04 -20.35
C LEU A 8 18.10 -48.09 -19.19
N PHE A 9 19.07 -47.23 -18.85
CA PHE A 9 18.90 -46.16 -17.87
C PHE A 9 18.19 -44.98 -18.56
N ILE A 10 16.86 -44.90 -18.44
CA ILE A 10 16.10 -43.74 -18.89
C ILE A 10 16.30 -42.64 -17.86
N ALA A 11 17.21 -41.70 -18.15
CA ALA A 11 17.35 -40.47 -17.40
C ALA A 11 16.13 -39.58 -17.68
N ALA A 12 15.18 -39.55 -16.75
CA ALA A 12 14.10 -38.58 -16.75
C ALA A 12 14.68 -37.19 -16.44
N PHE A 13 14.83 -36.36 -17.47
CA PHE A 13 15.08 -34.93 -17.31
C PHE A 13 13.83 -34.30 -16.71
N VAL A 14 13.88 -33.98 -15.41
CA VAL A 14 12.86 -33.15 -14.75
C VAL A 14 13.13 -31.71 -15.18
N THR A 15 12.59 -31.30 -16.31
CA THR A 15 12.54 -29.87 -16.66
C THR A 15 11.56 -29.22 -15.69
N SER A 16 12.08 -28.48 -14.72
CA SER A 16 11.28 -27.60 -13.86
C SER A 16 10.70 -26.48 -14.71
N CYS A 17 9.62 -26.75 -15.44
CA CYS A 17 8.78 -25.71 -16.04
C CYS A 17 8.07 -25.01 -14.89
N THR A 18 8.58 -23.83 -14.49
CA THR A 18 7.87 -22.94 -13.58
C THR A 18 6.62 -22.42 -14.29
N ASN A 19 5.48 -23.06 -14.06
CA ASN A 19 4.20 -22.61 -14.59
C ASN A 19 3.62 -21.55 -13.65
N PHE A 20 3.74 -20.28 -14.02
CA PHE A 20 3.19 -19.16 -13.27
C PHE A 20 1.70 -18.90 -13.56
N GLY A 21 1.11 -19.63 -14.49
CA GLY A 21 -0.27 -19.46 -14.93
C GLY A 21 -0.39 -18.83 -16.32
N GLU A 22 -1.61 -18.45 -16.69
CA GLU A 22 -1.89 -17.64 -17.88
C GLU A 22 -1.34 -16.21 -17.68
N LYS A 23 -1.06 -15.50 -18.77
CA LYS A 23 -0.42 -14.18 -18.74
C LYS A 23 -1.17 -13.17 -19.58
N LYS A 24 -1.44 -11.99 -19.02
CA LYS A 24 -1.82 -10.77 -19.75
C LYS A 24 -0.82 -9.65 -19.47
N VAL A 25 -0.72 -8.69 -20.38
CA VAL A 25 0.24 -7.58 -20.28
C VAL A 25 -0.52 -6.26 -20.40
N PHE A 26 -0.28 -5.37 -19.45
CA PHE A 26 -0.88 -4.03 -19.37
C PHE A 26 0.23 -3.01 -19.17
N ASP A 27 0.51 -2.20 -20.19
CA ASP A 27 1.51 -1.11 -20.14
C ASP A 27 2.85 -1.55 -19.50
N GLY A 28 3.44 -2.61 -20.07
CA GLY A 28 4.71 -3.21 -19.60
C GLY A 28 4.58 -4.11 -18.37
N THR A 29 3.47 -4.08 -17.64
CA THR A 29 3.24 -4.95 -16.48
C THR A 29 2.67 -6.30 -16.92
N GLU A 30 3.37 -7.39 -16.61
CA GLU A 30 2.92 -8.75 -16.77
C GLU A 30 2.09 -9.19 -15.57
N ILE A 31 0.83 -9.59 -15.83
CA ILE A 31 -0.06 -10.17 -14.82
C ILE A 31 -0.22 -11.65 -15.14
N TYR A 32 0.37 -12.49 -14.30
CA TYR A 32 0.18 -13.93 -14.31
C TYR A 32 -1.03 -14.29 -13.44
N TYR A 33 -1.87 -15.23 -13.86
CA TYR A 33 -3.02 -15.65 -13.07
C TYR A 33 -3.35 -17.13 -13.27
N LYS A 34 -3.96 -17.71 -12.23
CA LYS A 34 -4.39 -19.12 -12.19
C LYS A 34 -5.34 -19.32 -11.01
N ASP A 35 -5.75 -20.57 -10.76
CA ASP A 35 -6.40 -20.99 -9.52
C ASP A 35 -7.72 -20.24 -9.23
N GLY A 36 -8.67 -20.30 -10.16
CA GLY A 36 -10.03 -19.77 -9.97
C GLY A 36 -10.16 -18.27 -10.20
N ILE A 37 -9.14 -17.63 -10.76
CA ILE A 37 -9.21 -16.25 -11.29
C ILE A 37 -9.75 -16.27 -12.72
N THR A 38 -10.74 -15.43 -12.98
CA THR A 38 -11.35 -15.23 -14.31
C THR A 38 -10.58 -14.19 -15.12
N GLU A 39 -10.64 -14.29 -16.45
CA GLU A 39 -10.03 -13.31 -17.34
C GLU A 39 -10.57 -11.88 -17.09
N ALA A 40 -11.87 -11.75 -16.81
CA ALA A 40 -12.50 -10.47 -16.50
C ALA A 40 -11.96 -9.84 -15.20
N GLU A 41 -11.62 -10.63 -14.19
CA GLU A 41 -10.95 -10.13 -12.98
C GLU A 41 -9.54 -9.63 -13.31
N VAL A 42 -8.81 -10.31 -14.20
CA VAL A 42 -7.47 -9.91 -14.63
C VAL A 42 -7.52 -8.61 -15.44
N ASP A 43 -8.50 -8.46 -16.31
CA ASP A 43 -8.69 -7.23 -17.10
C ASP A 43 -9.00 -6.04 -16.20
N LYS A 44 -9.93 -6.22 -15.26
CA LYS A 44 -10.25 -5.18 -14.27
C LYS A 44 -9.03 -4.79 -13.44
N LEU A 45 -8.23 -5.77 -13.01
CA LEU A 45 -6.99 -5.51 -12.27
C LEU A 45 -6.00 -4.73 -13.13
N GLY A 46 -5.74 -5.18 -14.34
CA GLY A 46 -4.82 -4.54 -15.28
C GLY A 46 -5.19 -3.10 -15.59
N GLU A 47 -6.45 -2.84 -15.94
CA GLU A 47 -6.97 -1.48 -16.21
C GLU A 47 -6.87 -0.57 -14.98
N SER A 48 -7.13 -1.12 -13.78
CA SER A 48 -7.01 -0.36 -12.53
C SER A 48 -5.56 0.00 -12.23
N LEU A 49 -4.62 -0.94 -12.44
CA LEU A 49 -3.18 -0.67 -12.27
C LEU A 49 -2.70 0.42 -13.23
N VAL A 50 -3.17 0.40 -14.49
CA VAL A 50 -2.88 1.46 -15.47
C VAL A 50 -3.42 2.80 -14.98
N THR A 51 -4.69 2.83 -14.57
CA THR A 51 -5.34 4.07 -14.09
C THR A 51 -4.68 4.64 -12.84
N SER A 52 -4.18 3.79 -11.95
CA SER A 52 -3.48 4.19 -10.72
C SER A 52 -2.07 4.75 -10.96
N GLY A 53 -1.49 4.54 -12.14
CA GLY A 53 -0.09 4.84 -12.43
C GLY A 53 0.91 3.85 -11.85
N PHE A 54 0.45 2.68 -11.37
CA PHE A 54 1.33 1.57 -11.01
C PHE A 54 2.13 1.07 -12.24
N THR A 55 1.45 1.01 -13.39
CA THR A 55 2.11 0.80 -14.68
C THR A 55 2.71 2.11 -15.16
N ASN A 56 3.91 2.03 -15.72
CA ASN A 56 4.67 3.19 -16.21
C ASN A 56 5.46 2.83 -17.47
N GLY A 57 5.05 1.78 -18.18
CA GLY A 57 5.78 1.17 -19.29
C GLY A 57 6.99 0.31 -18.91
N GLU A 58 7.49 0.37 -17.67
CA GLU A 58 8.58 -0.51 -17.21
C GLU A 58 8.06 -1.92 -16.94
N LEU A 59 8.93 -2.90 -17.20
CA LEU A 59 8.63 -4.30 -16.92
C LEU A 59 8.44 -4.52 -15.42
N LYS A 60 7.22 -4.89 -15.03
CA LYS A 60 6.87 -5.38 -13.70
C LYS A 60 6.19 -6.73 -13.86
N SER A 61 6.44 -7.66 -12.97
CA SER A 61 5.77 -8.96 -12.97
C SER A 61 4.98 -9.14 -11.68
N VAL A 62 3.69 -9.42 -11.82
CA VAL A 62 2.79 -9.71 -10.72
C VAL A 62 2.05 -11.01 -10.98
N GLN A 63 1.64 -11.71 -9.94
CA GLN A 63 0.80 -12.88 -10.01
C GLN A 63 -0.45 -12.68 -9.16
N PHE A 64 -1.62 -12.91 -9.75
CA PHE A 64 -2.91 -12.81 -9.09
C PHE A 64 -3.53 -14.19 -8.94
N VAL A 65 -3.75 -14.62 -7.70
CA VAL A 65 -4.29 -15.94 -7.38
C VAL A 65 -5.31 -15.86 -6.25
N LYS A 66 -6.14 -16.89 -6.12
CA LYS A 66 -7.11 -17.02 -5.03
C LYS A 66 -6.73 -18.20 -4.14
N GLU A 67 -6.64 -17.97 -2.82
CA GLU A 67 -6.47 -19.04 -1.83
C GLU A 67 -7.57 -18.92 -0.77
N GLY A 68 -8.51 -19.87 -0.77
CA GLY A 68 -9.71 -19.81 0.05
C GLY A 68 -10.56 -18.59 -0.29
N ASP A 69 -10.85 -17.76 0.70
CA ASP A 69 -11.64 -16.54 0.56
C ASP A 69 -10.80 -15.28 0.28
N SER A 70 -9.47 -15.40 0.21
CA SER A 70 -8.57 -14.28 0.01
C SER A 70 -7.95 -14.28 -1.38
N TYR A 71 -7.78 -13.08 -1.93
CA TYR A 71 -7.07 -12.85 -3.19
C TYR A 71 -5.65 -12.38 -2.87
N LEU A 72 -4.67 -12.92 -3.59
CA LEU A 72 -3.26 -12.63 -3.36
C LEU A 72 -2.72 -11.90 -4.57
N PHE A 73 -2.26 -10.67 -4.33
CA PHE A 73 -1.47 -9.92 -5.28
C PHE A 73 0.00 -10.13 -4.96
N LYS A 74 0.65 -11.03 -5.70
CA LYS A 74 2.07 -11.35 -5.56
C LYS A 74 2.88 -10.45 -6.48
N MET A 75 3.67 -9.55 -5.93
CA MET A 75 4.48 -8.59 -6.68
C MET A 75 5.96 -8.95 -6.57
N VAL A 76 6.62 -9.11 -7.72
CA VAL A 76 8.08 -9.26 -7.75
C VAL A 76 8.73 -7.95 -7.29
N ILE A 77 9.66 -8.04 -6.35
CA ILE A 77 10.41 -6.88 -5.85
C ILE A 77 11.91 -7.17 -5.81
N ASN A 78 12.72 -6.16 -6.11
CA ASN A 78 14.15 -6.20 -5.88
C ASN A 78 14.43 -6.24 -4.36
N GLN A 79 15.31 -7.14 -3.91
CA GLN A 79 15.62 -7.28 -2.48
C GLN A 79 16.11 -5.99 -1.82
N GLU A 80 16.78 -5.11 -2.58
CA GLU A 80 17.20 -3.78 -2.11
C GLU A 80 16.01 -2.90 -1.67
N ASN A 81 14.85 -3.05 -2.33
CA ASN A 81 13.63 -2.32 -2.00
C ASN A 81 12.82 -2.97 -0.87
N LEU A 82 13.08 -4.24 -0.54
CA LEU A 82 12.33 -4.97 0.49
C LEU A 82 12.49 -4.34 1.89
N ASN A 83 13.66 -3.76 2.16
CA ASN A 83 13.98 -3.13 3.45
C ASN A 83 14.07 -1.60 3.35
N ASN A 84 13.58 -1.03 2.24
CA ASN A 84 13.53 0.41 2.09
C ASN A 84 12.37 0.97 2.93
N GLU A 85 12.70 1.54 4.10
CA GLU A 85 11.71 2.15 5.00
C GLU A 85 10.85 3.21 4.30
N SER A 86 11.38 3.87 3.26
CA SER A 86 10.65 4.88 2.49
C SER A 86 9.47 4.31 1.68
N LEU A 87 9.42 2.99 1.47
CA LEU A 87 8.34 2.30 0.76
C LEU A 87 7.37 1.59 1.71
N GLU A 88 7.67 1.52 3.01
CA GLU A 88 6.86 0.76 3.96
C GLU A 88 5.43 1.29 4.05
N ASN A 89 5.24 2.62 4.02
CA ASN A 89 3.90 3.21 4.01
C ASN A 89 3.12 2.85 2.74
N VAL A 90 3.80 2.75 1.59
CA VAL A 90 3.19 2.34 0.32
C VAL A 90 2.71 0.90 0.45
N PHE A 91 3.58 -0.03 0.85
CA PHE A 91 3.23 -1.44 0.96
C PHE A 91 2.15 -1.72 2.00
N THR A 92 2.17 -1.00 3.11
CA THR A 92 1.16 -1.16 4.17
C THR A 92 -0.23 -0.70 3.71
N TYR A 93 -0.31 0.31 2.86
CA TYR A 93 -1.58 0.82 2.34
C TYR A 93 -2.07 0.08 1.08
N PHE A 94 -1.16 -0.44 0.26
CA PHE A 94 -1.49 -0.97 -1.05
C PHE A 94 -2.55 -2.11 -1.06
N PRO A 95 -2.62 -3.03 -0.07
CA PRO A 95 -3.75 -3.97 0.04
C PRO A 95 -5.12 -3.30 0.01
N LYS A 96 -5.25 -2.13 0.65
CA LYS A 96 -6.51 -1.36 0.68
C LYS A 96 -6.86 -0.82 -0.70
N GLU A 97 -5.89 -0.26 -1.42
CA GLU A 97 -6.06 0.23 -2.79
C GLU A 97 -6.46 -0.90 -3.74
N LEU A 98 -5.71 -2.00 -3.74
CA LEU A 98 -6.01 -3.18 -4.55
C LEU A 98 -7.42 -3.71 -4.27
N SER A 99 -7.81 -3.75 -2.99
CA SER A 99 -9.14 -4.19 -2.58
C SER A 99 -10.23 -3.25 -3.07
N GLN A 100 -10.00 -1.94 -3.11
CA GLN A 100 -10.94 -0.96 -3.65
C GLN A 100 -11.05 -1.03 -5.17
N TYR A 101 -9.94 -1.19 -5.87
CA TYR A 101 -9.92 -1.37 -7.33
C TYR A 101 -10.77 -2.57 -7.73
N MET A 102 -10.56 -3.69 -7.03
CA MET A 102 -11.18 -4.95 -7.39
C MET A 102 -12.55 -5.17 -6.76
N ASN A 103 -12.86 -4.47 -5.66
CA ASN A 103 -13.97 -4.81 -4.75
C ASN A 103 -13.85 -6.27 -4.24
N LEU A 104 -12.64 -6.67 -3.86
CA LEU A 104 -12.27 -8.01 -3.38
C LEU A 104 -11.32 -7.88 -2.18
N PRO A 105 -11.25 -8.88 -1.27
CA PRO A 105 -10.30 -8.86 -0.17
C PRO A 105 -8.89 -9.26 -0.65
N VAL A 106 -8.07 -8.27 -1.01
CA VAL A 106 -6.75 -8.48 -1.61
C VAL A 106 -5.62 -8.23 -0.59
N ASP A 107 -4.81 -9.25 -0.37
CA ASP A 107 -3.53 -9.17 0.35
C ASP A 107 -2.37 -8.88 -0.62
N LEU A 108 -1.34 -8.17 -0.17
CA LEU A 108 -0.10 -7.97 -0.91
C LEU A 108 0.97 -8.96 -0.45
N TYR A 109 1.60 -9.62 -1.40
CA TYR A 109 2.74 -10.51 -1.19
C TYR A 109 3.92 -9.96 -1.98
N LEU A 110 4.96 -9.52 -1.29
CA LEU A 110 6.22 -9.17 -1.92
C LEU A 110 7.02 -10.46 -2.15
N CYS A 111 7.49 -10.67 -3.37
CA CYS A 111 8.11 -11.91 -3.80
C CYS A 111 9.45 -11.70 -4.52
N ASP A 112 10.24 -12.77 -4.64
CA ASP A 112 11.36 -12.83 -5.58
C ASP A 112 10.88 -13.02 -7.03
N ASN A 113 11.82 -13.10 -7.98
CA ASN A 113 11.54 -13.26 -9.41
C ASN A 113 10.88 -14.60 -9.78
N TYR A 114 10.74 -15.54 -8.83
CA TYR A 114 10.07 -16.82 -9.00
C TYR A 114 8.73 -16.88 -8.25
N PHE A 115 8.24 -15.73 -7.77
CA PHE A 115 7.05 -15.60 -6.94
C PHE A 115 7.12 -16.31 -5.58
N ASN A 116 8.33 -16.63 -5.08
CA ASN A 116 8.49 -17.07 -3.69
C ASN A 116 8.29 -15.87 -2.77
N THR A 117 7.42 -16.02 -1.77
CA THR A 117 7.07 -14.94 -0.85
C THR A 117 8.24 -14.55 0.05
N LEU A 118 8.53 -13.26 0.11
CA LEU A 118 9.53 -12.63 0.98
C LEU A 118 8.87 -11.89 2.15
N ARG A 119 7.74 -11.21 1.91
CA ARG A 119 6.97 -10.46 2.93
C ARG A 119 5.50 -10.40 2.57
N VAL A 120 4.63 -10.31 3.58
CA VAL A 120 3.18 -10.25 3.41
C VAL A 120 2.62 -9.03 4.12
N TYR A 121 1.76 -8.29 3.43
CA TYR A 121 0.95 -7.21 3.99
C TYR A 121 -0.53 -7.59 3.83
N LYS A 122 -1.19 -7.83 4.95
CA LYS A 122 -2.57 -8.29 4.97
C LYS A 122 -3.55 -7.12 4.91
N LEU A 123 -4.65 -7.27 4.17
CA LEU A 123 -5.71 -6.25 4.11
C LEU A 123 -6.25 -5.87 5.48
N LYS A 124 -6.43 -6.86 6.37
CA LYS A 124 -6.95 -6.64 7.74
C LYS A 124 -6.06 -5.71 8.58
N ASP A 125 -4.77 -5.66 8.25
CA ASP A 125 -3.76 -4.87 8.96
C ASP A 125 -3.54 -3.50 8.29
N ALA A 126 -4.09 -3.29 7.09
CA ALA A 126 -3.97 -2.05 6.35
C ALA A 126 -4.70 -0.89 7.06
N PRO A 127 -4.24 0.36 6.89
CA PRO A 127 -4.92 1.53 7.41
C PRO A 127 -6.36 1.62 6.90
N LYS A 128 -7.24 2.03 7.80
CA LYS A 128 -8.62 2.39 7.48
C LYS A 128 -8.64 3.75 6.80
N LEU A 129 -9.72 4.04 6.07
CA LEU A 129 -9.88 5.26 5.28
C LEU A 129 -11.25 5.88 5.53
N ILE A 130 -11.27 7.19 5.72
CA ILE A 130 -12.48 8.03 5.64
C ILE A 130 -12.17 9.30 4.84
N MET A 131 -13.21 9.91 4.26
CA MET A 131 -13.07 11.14 3.48
C MET A 131 -13.56 12.36 4.28
N ALA A 132 -12.75 13.41 4.26
CA ALA A 132 -13.14 14.76 4.65
C ALA A 132 -13.15 15.63 3.39
N ASN A 133 -14.32 15.84 2.79
CA ASN A 133 -14.43 16.41 1.44
C ASN A 133 -13.49 15.68 0.46
N ALA A 134 -12.58 16.39 -0.24
CA ALA A 134 -11.58 15.77 -1.11
C ALA A 134 -10.30 15.31 -0.38
N THR A 135 -10.23 15.44 0.94
CA THR A 135 -9.08 14.99 1.76
C THR A 135 -9.29 13.56 2.24
N GLU A 136 -8.33 12.71 1.91
CA GLU A 136 -8.25 11.33 2.37
C GLU A 136 -7.58 11.26 3.75
N ILE A 137 -8.28 10.68 4.74
CA ILE A 137 -7.74 10.43 6.07
C ILE A 137 -7.52 8.92 6.19
N ARG A 138 -6.24 8.52 6.19
CA ARG A 138 -5.82 7.16 6.50
C ARG A 138 -5.56 7.05 7.99
N TYR A 139 -6.02 6.00 8.66
CA TYR A 139 -5.74 5.81 10.08
C TYR A 139 -5.48 4.37 10.46
N THR A 140 -4.54 4.14 11.37
CA THR A 140 -4.12 2.80 11.76
C THR A 140 -5.14 2.14 12.69
N ASN A 141 -4.98 0.84 12.91
CA ASN A 141 -5.78 0.10 13.89
C ASN A 141 -5.54 0.54 15.35
N LYS A 142 -4.54 1.39 15.62
CA LYS A 142 -4.28 1.95 16.96
C LYS A 142 -5.15 3.18 17.26
N VAL A 143 -5.86 3.70 16.27
CA VAL A 143 -6.74 4.87 16.37
C VAL A 143 -8.19 4.42 16.48
N MET A 144 -8.93 5.01 17.42
CA MET A 144 -10.36 4.72 17.56
C MET A 144 -11.14 5.39 16.41
N PRO A 145 -12.15 4.72 15.81
CA PRO A 145 -12.93 5.31 14.73
C PRO A 145 -13.53 6.69 15.07
N ASP A 146 -14.01 6.87 16.31
CA ASP A 146 -14.55 8.15 16.78
C ASP A 146 -13.53 9.29 16.74
N ASP A 147 -12.24 9.00 17.00
CA ASP A 147 -11.19 10.01 16.91
C ASP A 147 -10.91 10.40 15.45
N ALA A 148 -11.04 9.45 14.52
CA ALA A 148 -10.91 9.72 13.10
C ALA A 148 -12.09 10.57 12.58
N GLU A 149 -13.33 10.29 13.01
CA GLU A 149 -14.49 11.12 12.65
C GLU A 149 -14.38 12.53 13.22
N LYS A 150 -13.95 12.70 14.48
CA LYS A 150 -13.65 14.03 15.05
C LYS A 150 -12.58 14.77 14.26
N LEU A 151 -11.52 14.07 13.82
CA LEU A 151 -10.50 14.66 12.97
C LEU A 151 -11.10 15.13 11.65
N LYS A 152 -11.93 14.31 11.00
CA LYS A 152 -12.62 14.67 9.75
C LYS A 152 -13.45 15.94 9.90
N GLU A 153 -14.30 16.03 10.92
CA GLU A 153 -15.10 17.22 11.20
C GLU A 153 -14.20 18.45 11.40
N PHE A 154 -13.18 18.31 12.24
CA PHE A 154 -12.21 19.38 12.48
C PHE A 154 -11.49 19.84 11.21
N LEU A 155 -11.04 18.93 10.34
CA LEU A 155 -10.34 19.32 9.11
C LEU A 155 -11.26 20.08 8.15
N ILE A 156 -12.55 19.76 8.12
CA ILE A 156 -13.56 20.48 7.33
C ILE A 156 -13.78 21.86 7.93
N ASP A 157 -14.08 21.94 9.22
CA ASP A 157 -14.41 23.20 9.92
C ASP A 157 -13.23 24.17 9.96
N TYR A 158 -12.01 23.65 10.09
CA TYR A 158 -10.78 24.44 10.09
C TYR A 158 -10.42 24.95 8.67
N GLY A 159 -11.12 24.47 7.62
CA GLY A 159 -10.84 24.82 6.23
C GLY A 159 -9.61 24.13 5.63
N PHE A 160 -9.06 23.11 6.30
CA PHE A 160 -7.96 22.31 5.78
C PHE A 160 -8.44 21.40 4.64
N ALA A 161 -9.60 20.75 4.86
CA ALA A 161 -10.23 19.84 3.93
C ALA A 161 -11.28 20.56 3.09
N THR A 162 -10.96 20.77 1.81
CA THR A 162 -11.84 21.43 0.83
C THR A 162 -12.38 20.43 -0.19
N HIS A 163 -13.34 20.83 -1.02
CA HIS A 163 -13.97 19.95 -2.03
C HIS A 163 -13.14 19.81 -3.31
N ASP A 164 -12.18 20.71 -3.53
CA ASP A 164 -11.45 20.90 -4.78
C ASP A 164 -9.99 20.46 -4.69
N VAL A 165 -9.36 20.54 -3.52
CA VAL A 165 -7.95 20.20 -3.33
C VAL A 165 -7.83 18.85 -2.64
N ARG A 166 -7.42 17.85 -3.43
CA ARG A 166 -7.06 16.53 -2.92
C ARG A 166 -5.83 16.62 -2.03
N LYS A 167 -5.92 16.00 -0.86
CA LYS A 167 -4.83 15.87 0.11
C LYS A 167 -4.93 14.49 0.74
N THR A 168 -3.81 13.98 1.21
CA THR A 168 -3.80 12.79 2.06
C THR A 168 -3.18 13.16 3.39
N VAL A 169 -3.76 12.66 4.47
CA VAL A 169 -3.19 12.73 5.82
C VAL A 169 -3.24 11.34 6.45
N VAL A 170 -2.32 11.08 7.37
CA VAL A 170 -2.29 9.83 8.14
C VAL A 170 -2.44 10.14 9.61
N LEU A 171 -3.35 9.44 10.28
CA LEU A 171 -3.51 9.47 11.72
C LEU A 171 -3.02 8.15 12.31
N ASP A 172 -2.06 8.20 13.21
CA ASP A 172 -1.61 7.08 14.03
C ASP A 172 -1.62 7.46 15.51
N ARG A 173 -1.41 6.47 16.37
CA ARG A 173 -1.31 6.67 17.81
C ARG A 173 -0.22 5.79 18.39
N GLU A 174 0.66 6.42 19.16
CA GLU A 174 1.69 5.75 19.95
C GLU A 174 1.46 6.06 21.42
N SER A 175 1.06 5.06 22.19
CA SER A 175 0.68 5.22 23.60
C SER A 175 -0.42 6.29 23.75
N MET A 176 -0.11 7.39 24.44
CA MET A 176 -1.03 8.52 24.67
C MET A 176 -0.78 9.71 23.73
N THR A 177 0.04 9.53 22.69
CA THR A 177 0.36 10.59 21.71
C THR A 177 -0.22 10.27 20.35
N TYR A 178 -0.99 11.20 19.79
CA TYR A 178 -1.44 11.10 18.40
C TYR A 178 -0.33 11.58 17.46
N ILE A 179 -0.23 10.92 16.32
CA ILE A 179 0.70 11.26 15.25
C ILE A 179 -0.13 11.65 14.04
N PHE A 180 -0.10 12.92 13.70
CA PHE A 180 -0.76 13.45 12.50
C PHE A 180 0.30 13.69 11.43
N LYS A 181 0.28 12.91 10.35
CA LYS A 181 1.18 13.07 9.21
C LYS A 181 0.48 13.83 8.08
N MET A 182 1.18 14.79 7.49
CA MET A 182 0.72 15.52 6.32
C MET A 182 1.85 15.77 5.33
N VAL A 183 1.53 15.72 4.05
CA VAL A 183 2.48 16.05 2.98
C VAL A 183 2.77 17.55 3.01
N ILE A 184 4.06 17.91 2.91
CA ILE A 184 4.49 19.30 2.79
C ILE A 184 5.38 19.46 1.55
N ASN A 185 5.35 20.65 0.96
CA ASN A 185 6.39 21.04 0.02
C ASN A 185 7.74 21.11 0.77
N LYS A 186 8.70 20.26 0.40
CA LYS A 186 10.03 20.16 1.04
C LYS A 186 10.77 21.50 1.11
N TYR A 187 10.54 22.42 0.19
CA TYR A 187 11.17 23.75 0.20
C TYR A 187 10.62 24.68 1.29
N ARG A 188 9.51 24.32 1.93
CA ARG A 188 8.86 25.09 3.01
C ARG A 188 9.05 24.48 4.40
N ILE A 189 9.77 23.38 4.51
CA ILE A 189 9.87 22.63 5.78
C ILE A 189 10.60 23.39 6.90
N ASN A 190 11.44 24.35 6.52
CA ASN A 190 12.19 25.21 7.43
C ASN A 190 11.75 26.68 7.36
N ASP A 191 10.63 26.96 6.70
CA ASP A 191 10.07 28.31 6.65
C ASP A 191 9.36 28.62 7.98
N ASP A 192 9.78 29.70 8.65
CA ASP A 192 9.30 30.07 10.00
C ASP A 192 7.79 30.30 10.03
N ALA A 193 7.22 30.92 8.98
CA ALA A 193 5.78 31.13 8.88
C ALA A 193 5.04 29.79 8.79
N THR A 194 5.55 28.86 7.97
CA THR A 194 5.02 27.49 7.87
C THR A 194 5.11 26.75 9.20
N ILE A 195 6.25 26.82 9.91
CA ILE A 195 6.43 26.19 11.22
C ILE A 195 5.45 26.79 12.24
N GLY A 196 5.29 28.11 12.27
CA GLY A 196 4.35 28.79 13.16
C GLY A 196 2.91 28.35 12.93
N MET A 197 2.48 28.29 11.66
CA MET A 197 1.14 27.81 11.31
C MET A 197 0.91 26.35 11.70
N VAL A 198 1.87 25.46 11.43
CA VAL A 198 1.78 24.04 11.80
C VAL A 198 1.76 23.87 13.32
N THR A 199 2.53 24.68 14.06
CA THR A 199 2.54 24.66 15.53
C THR A 199 1.19 25.07 16.11
N LEU A 200 0.57 26.12 15.56
CA LEU A 200 -0.79 26.53 15.94
C LEU A 200 -1.80 25.41 15.62
N PHE A 201 -1.73 24.86 14.41
CA PHE A 201 -2.61 23.77 13.98
C PHE A 201 -2.49 22.53 14.89
N LYS A 202 -1.28 22.16 15.29
CA LYS A 202 -1.01 21.09 16.27
C LYS A 202 -1.71 21.36 17.62
N SER A 203 -1.63 22.59 18.12
CA SER A 203 -2.29 22.98 19.37
C SER A 203 -3.82 22.86 19.26
N GLU A 204 -4.37 23.32 18.14
CA GLU A 204 -5.80 23.24 17.86
C GLU A 204 -6.29 21.79 17.73
N LEU A 205 -5.53 20.92 17.06
CA LEU A 205 -5.79 19.48 17.01
C LEU A 205 -5.85 18.86 18.41
N SER A 206 -4.83 19.12 19.23
CA SER A 206 -4.77 18.60 20.60
C SER A 206 -6.00 19.02 21.39
N LYS A 207 -6.32 20.32 21.38
CA LYS A 207 -7.42 20.88 22.16
C LYS A 207 -8.80 20.45 21.67
N LYS A 208 -9.06 20.52 20.36
CA LYS A 208 -10.40 20.38 19.78
C LYS A 208 -10.74 18.94 19.38
N VAL A 209 -9.75 18.15 18.98
CA VAL A 209 -9.96 16.78 18.48
C VAL A 209 -9.61 15.76 19.56
N PHE A 210 -8.43 15.91 20.17
CA PHE A 210 -7.84 14.88 21.01
C PHE A 210 -7.91 15.18 22.51
N SER A 211 -8.83 16.06 22.95
CA SER A 211 -9.09 16.33 24.37
C SER A 211 -7.85 16.72 25.19
N ASN A 212 -6.99 17.56 24.62
CA ASN A 212 -5.69 17.99 25.14
C ASN A 212 -4.63 16.89 25.25
N LEU A 213 -4.83 15.73 24.61
CA LEU A 213 -3.78 14.72 24.50
C LEU A 213 -2.65 15.20 23.59
N PRO A 214 -1.38 14.79 23.85
CA PRO A 214 -0.25 15.17 23.02
C PRO A 214 -0.44 14.80 21.54
N VAL A 215 -0.02 15.71 20.66
CA VAL A 215 -0.01 15.51 19.21
C VAL A 215 1.41 15.77 18.70
N LYS A 216 1.92 14.90 17.83
CA LYS A 216 3.07 15.18 16.98
C LYS A 216 2.57 15.41 15.57
N VAL A 217 3.01 16.51 14.93
CA VAL A 217 2.73 16.71 13.50
C VAL A 217 3.97 16.33 12.71
N HIS A 218 3.85 15.30 11.89
CA HIS A 218 4.90 14.85 10.99
C HIS A 218 4.67 15.52 9.63
N LEU A 219 5.64 16.33 9.23
CA LEU A 219 5.71 16.89 7.89
C LEU A 219 6.43 15.89 7.00
N CYS A 220 5.74 15.42 5.97
CA CYS A 220 6.17 14.30 5.15
C CYS A 220 6.41 14.67 3.68
N ASP A 221 7.14 13.79 2.98
CA ASP A 221 7.14 13.74 1.52
C ASP A 221 5.85 13.11 0.96
N ASP A 222 5.77 12.99 -0.37
CA ASP A 222 4.59 12.42 -1.07
C ASP A 222 4.37 10.93 -0.77
N LEU A 223 5.38 10.23 -0.25
CA LEU A 223 5.31 8.82 0.16
C LEU A 223 5.03 8.66 1.67
N MET A 224 4.68 9.75 2.36
CA MET A 224 4.43 9.81 3.80
C MET A 224 5.66 9.53 4.68
N ASN A 225 6.86 9.66 4.14
CA ASN A 225 8.10 9.58 4.93
C ASN A 225 8.30 10.88 5.69
N THR A 226 8.59 10.76 6.98
CA THR A 226 8.75 11.92 7.86
C THR A 226 10.03 12.66 7.53
N LEU A 227 9.89 13.93 7.17
CA LEU A 227 10.99 14.85 6.94
C LEU A 227 11.28 15.69 8.19
N LYS A 228 10.24 16.05 8.96
CA LYS A 228 10.34 16.83 10.20
C LYS A 228 9.18 16.54 11.14
N VAL A 229 9.43 16.61 12.44
CA VAL A 229 8.42 16.49 13.50
C VAL A 229 8.27 17.83 14.21
N ILE A 230 7.03 18.28 14.38
CA ILE A 230 6.63 19.48 15.14
C ILE A 230 5.89 19.09 16.40
#